data_AF-A0A3B7LZF8-F1
#
_entry.id   AF-A0A3B7LZF8-F1
#
_cell.length_a   1.000
_cell.length_b   1.000
_cell.length_c   1.000
_cell.angle_alpha   90.00
_cell.angle_beta   90.00
_cell.angle_gamma   90.00
#
_symmetry.space_group_name_H-M   'P 1'
#
loop_
_entity.id
_entity.type
_entity.pdbx_description
1 polymer ?
#
loop_
_entity_poly.entity_id
_entity_poly.type
_entity_poly.pdbx_seq_one_letter_code
_entity_poly.pdbx_strand_id
1 'polypeptide(L)'
;MCHSAVESSSAESGLNPHTENIRAAQLQILLTQHFPTCHWDVVNQALVHTWYRTSEGKCIQPYRSVSDAVSAWPETATAVAVQLISDDQMHIVAPLGLQDLFELKLRWNSKMVAHHVFLQRLQQKQWLNIWNRLEIVQ
;
A
#
# COMPACT_ATOMS: atom_id res chain seq x y z
N MET A 1 9.17 1.22 -10.16
CA MET A 1 7.82 1.10 -9.57
C MET A 1 7.77 -0.20 -8.80
N CYS A 2 7.56 -0.18 -7.48
CA CYS A 2 7.25 -1.39 -6.72
C CYS A 2 5.83 -1.82 -7.09
N HIS A 3 5.67 -3.07 -7.50
CA HIS A 3 4.34 -3.65 -7.70
C HIS A 3 3.94 -4.30 -6.38
N SER A 4 3.09 -3.63 -5.62
CA SER A 4 2.46 -4.21 -4.43
C SER A 4 1.16 -4.88 -4.86
N ALA A 5 1.11 -6.20 -4.80
CA ALA A 5 -0.14 -6.94 -4.96
C ALA A 5 -0.86 -6.96 -3.60
N VAL A 6 -2.08 -6.43 -3.55
CA VAL A 6 -2.91 -6.46 -2.34
C VAL A 6 -3.97 -7.54 -2.54
N GLU A 7 -3.69 -8.76 -2.06
CA GLU A 7 -4.69 -9.84 -2.03
C GLU A 7 -5.51 -9.78 -0.74
N SER A 8 -6.84 -9.85 -0.88
CA SER A 8 -7.78 -10.01 0.22
C SER A 8 -7.92 -11.50 0.56
N SER A 9 -7.36 -11.94 1.68
CA SER A 9 -7.92 -13.10 2.39
C SER A 9 -8.78 -12.58 3.52
N SER A 10 -10.04 -13.03 3.56
CA SER A 10 -10.98 -12.77 4.66
C SER A 10 -10.32 -13.10 5.99
N ALA A 11 -10.59 -12.31 7.03
CA ALA A 11 -10.05 -12.49 8.36
C ALA A 11 -10.49 -13.83 8.96
N GLU A 12 -9.74 -14.90 8.68
CA GLU A 12 -9.82 -16.14 9.43
C GLU A 12 -9.17 -15.90 10.80
N SER A 13 -10.00 -16.00 11.84
CA SER A 13 -9.58 -16.06 13.23
C SER A 13 -8.63 -17.23 13.42
N GLY A 14 -7.31 -16.98 13.32
CA GLY A 14 -6.29 -18.03 13.47
C GLY A 14 -4.93 -17.76 12.80
N LEU A 15 -4.76 -16.67 12.04
CA LEU A 15 -3.49 -16.39 11.38
C LEU A 15 -2.35 -16.14 12.39
N ASN A 16 -1.33 -17.00 12.37
CA ASN A 16 -0.10 -16.83 13.14
C ASN A 16 0.84 -15.87 12.39
N PRO A 17 1.23 -14.71 12.96
CA PRO A 17 2.05 -13.73 12.26
C PRO A 17 3.41 -14.27 11.82
N HIS A 18 4.02 -15.16 12.60
CA HIS A 18 5.32 -15.75 12.25
C HIS A 18 5.20 -16.64 11.02
N THR A 19 4.21 -17.53 10.98
CA THR A 19 3.96 -18.44 9.86
C THR A 19 3.63 -17.67 8.59
N GLU A 20 2.79 -16.64 8.69
CA GLU A 20 2.38 -15.83 7.54
C GLU A 20 3.54 -14.97 7.00
N ASN A 21 4.42 -14.46 7.87
CA ASN A 21 5.62 -13.76 7.43
C ASN A 21 6.59 -14.69 6.66
N ILE A 22 6.73 -15.95 7.11
CA ILE A 22 7.49 -16.97 6.37
C ILE A 22 6.86 -17.21 5.00
N ARG A 23 5.54 -17.36 4.94
CA ARG A 23 4.80 -17.57 3.68
C ARG A 23 4.98 -16.38 2.72
N ALA A 24 4.85 -15.15 3.21
CA ALA A 24 5.07 -13.95 2.40
C ALA A 24 6.49 -13.91 1.81
N ALA A 25 7.51 -14.25 2.62
CA ALA A 25 8.89 -14.34 2.16
C ALA A 25 9.09 -15.45 1.10
N GLN A 26 8.44 -16.59 1.25
CA GLN A 26 8.48 -17.67 0.25
C GLN A 26 7.83 -17.24 -1.07
N LEU A 27 6.66 -16.59 -1.01
CA LEU A 27 5.98 -16.04 -2.19
C LEU A 27 6.83 -14.99 -2.91
N GLN A 28 7.44 -14.08 -2.16
CA GLN A 28 8.39 -13.09 -2.68
C GLN A 28 9.52 -13.76 -3.47
N ILE A 29 10.11 -14.83 -2.95
CA ILE A 29 11.17 -15.60 -3.62
C ILE A 29 10.64 -16.21 -4.92
N LEU A 30 9.51 -16.92 -4.87
CA LEU A 30 8.91 -17.56 -6.04
C LEU A 30 8.58 -16.54 -7.14
N LEU A 31 7.93 -15.44 -6.78
CA LEU A 31 7.58 -14.37 -7.71
C LEU A 31 8.82 -13.75 -8.37
N THR A 32 9.88 -13.53 -7.59
CA THR A 32 11.15 -12.99 -8.11
C THR A 32 11.83 -13.99 -9.05
N GLN A 33 11.75 -15.29 -8.79
CA GLN A 33 12.29 -16.32 -9.67
C GLN A 33 11.52 -16.41 -11.00
N HIS A 34 10.19 -16.36 -10.96
CA HIS A 34 9.35 -16.44 -12.15
C HIS A 34 9.34 -15.15 -12.97
N PHE A 35 9.41 -14.00 -12.31
CA PHE A 35 9.34 -12.67 -12.94
C PHE A 35 10.51 -11.79 -12.46
N PRO A 36 11.75 -12.08 -12.88
CA PRO A 36 12.95 -11.45 -12.35
C PRO A 36 13.11 -9.97 -12.70
N THR A 37 12.39 -9.50 -13.72
CA THR A 37 12.37 -8.07 -14.09
C THR A 37 11.45 -7.23 -13.20
N CYS A 38 10.62 -7.87 -12.37
CA CYS A 38 9.69 -7.19 -11.47
C CYS A 38 10.28 -7.05 -10.06
N HIS A 39 10.10 -5.88 -9.46
CA HIS A 39 10.41 -5.63 -8.06
C HIS A 39 9.15 -5.90 -7.22
N TRP A 40 9.05 -7.11 -6.68
CA TRP A 40 7.95 -7.53 -5.83
C TRP A 40 8.08 -6.95 -4.42
N ASP A 41 6.95 -6.66 -3.79
CA ASP A 41 6.85 -6.33 -2.36
C ASP A 41 5.63 -7.07 -1.80
N VAL A 42 5.88 -8.17 -1.09
CA VAL A 42 4.84 -9.08 -0.59
C VAL A 42 4.60 -8.84 0.89
N VAL A 43 3.46 -8.22 1.21
CA VAL A 43 3.06 -7.92 2.59
C VAL A 43 1.62 -8.39 2.82
N ASN A 44 1.41 -9.18 3.88
CA ASN A 44 0.06 -9.54 4.31
C ASN A 44 -0.57 -8.35 5.06
N GLN A 45 -1.49 -7.64 4.40
CA GLN A 45 -2.15 -6.45 4.96
C GLN A 45 -2.99 -6.76 6.21
N ALA A 46 -3.54 -7.98 6.34
CA ALA A 46 -4.34 -8.36 7.51
C ALA A 46 -3.51 -8.35 8.81
N LEU A 47 -2.19 -8.51 8.71
CA LEU A 47 -1.28 -8.59 9.85
C LEU A 47 -0.56 -7.29 10.17
N VAL A 48 -0.76 -6.22 9.39
CA VAL A 48 -0.06 -4.93 9.60
C VAL A 48 -0.21 -4.41 11.03
N HIS A 49 -1.39 -4.60 11.64
CA HIS A 49 -1.67 -4.20 13.02
C HIS A 49 -0.75 -4.84 14.08
N THR A 50 -0.15 -6.00 13.78
CA THR A 50 0.72 -6.71 14.71
C THR A 50 2.09 -6.03 14.87
N TRP A 51 2.62 -5.42 13.82
CA TRP A 51 3.97 -4.87 13.78
C TRP A 51 4.04 -3.36 13.53
N TYR A 52 3.08 -2.77 12.82
CA TYR A 52 3.08 -1.33 12.55
C TYR A 52 2.71 -0.53 13.79
N ARG A 53 3.40 0.60 14.00
CA ARG A 53 3.15 1.56 15.08
C ARG A 53 3.05 2.96 14.49
N THR A 54 2.10 3.76 14.99
CA THR A 54 1.99 5.18 14.61
C THR A 54 3.19 5.97 15.14
N SER A 55 3.32 7.23 14.73
CA SER A 55 4.35 8.15 15.26
C SER A 55 4.32 8.31 16.79
N GLU A 56 3.16 8.06 17.40
CA GLU A 56 2.96 8.10 18.86
C GLU A 56 3.17 6.72 19.52
N GLY A 57 3.65 5.73 18.77
CA GLY A 57 3.91 4.37 19.27
C GLY A 57 2.66 3.49 19.45
N LYS A 58 1.50 3.91 18.95
CA LYS A 58 0.24 3.16 19.11
C LYS A 58 0.10 2.05 18.07
N CYS A 59 -0.47 0.93 18.47
CA CYS A 59 -0.92 -0.10 17.53
C CYS A 59 -2.11 0.42 16.71
N ILE A 60 -2.16 0.08 15.42
CA ILE A 60 -3.36 0.30 14.60
C ILE A 60 -4.36 -0.84 14.82
N GLN A 61 -5.63 -0.59 14.49
CA GLN A 61 -6.62 -1.66 14.46
C GLN A 61 -6.43 -2.56 13.23
N PRO A 62 -6.83 -3.85 13.28
CA PRO A 62 -6.88 -4.69 12.09
C PRO A 62 -7.76 -4.05 11.01
N TYR A 63 -7.29 -4.04 9.77
CA TYR A 63 -8.09 -3.57 8.65
C TYR A 63 -9.27 -4.50 8.40
N ARG A 64 -10.40 -3.92 8.03
CA ARG A 64 -11.64 -4.68 7.77
C ARG A 64 -11.74 -5.21 6.34
N SER A 65 -10.99 -4.60 5.42
CA SER A 65 -10.96 -4.96 4.00
C SER A 65 -9.72 -4.39 3.33
N VAL A 66 -9.47 -4.78 2.08
CA VAL A 66 -8.45 -4.17 1.23
C VAL A 66 -8.73 -2.68 1.00
N SER A 67 -9.99 -2.30 0.79
CA SER A 67 -10.36 -0.90 0.68
C SER A 67 -10.03 -0.10 1.93
N ASP A 68 -10.20 -0.68 3.13
CA ASP A 68 -9.83 -0.03 4.39
C ASP A 68 -8.31 0.12 4.52
N ALA A 69 -7.55 -0.93 4.20
CA ALA A 69 -6.08 -0.88 4.20
C ALA A 69 -5.52 0.17 3.23
N VAL A 70 -6.00 0.20 1.98
CA VAL A 70 -5.57 1.15 0.94
C VAL A 70 -5.94 2.59 1.33
N SER A 71 -7.12 2.80 1.93
CA SER A 71 -7.54 4.14 2.35
C SER A 71 -6.68 4.77 3.44
N ALA A 72 -5.83 3.98 4.11
CA ALA A 72 -4.91 4.44 5.14
C ALA A 72 -3.54 4.86 4.61
N TRP A 73 -3.29 4.73 3.30
CA TRP A 73 -1.98 5.04 2.73
C TRP A 73 -1.64 6.53 2.83
N PRO A 74 -0.35 6.90 2.98
CA PRO A 74 0.05 8.27 3.35
C PRO A 74 -0.28 9.37 2.33
N GLU A 75 -0.40 9.02 1.05
CA GLU A 75 -0.68 9.95 -0.04
C GLU A 75 -1.95 9.53 -0.78
N THR A 76 -2.86 10.47 -1.04
CA THR A 76 -4.15 10.14 -1.69
C THR A 76 -3.97 9.55 -3.09
N ALA A 77 -3.06 10.12 -3.87
CA ALA A 77 -2.73 9.65 -5.23
C ALA A 77 -2.11 8.24 -5.25
N THR A 78 -1.54 7.76 -4.14
CA THR A 78 -1.01 6.40 -4.05
C THR A 78 -2.04 5.41 -3.52
N ALA A 79 -3.11 5.86 -2.86
CA ALA A 79 -4.17 5.05 -2.27
C ALA A 79 -5.10 4.41 -3.33
N VAL A 80 -4.52 3.65 -4.26
CA VAL A 80 -5.18 2.95 -5.35
C VAL A 80 -4.59 1.54 -5.48
N ALA A 81 -5.45 0.53 -5.63
CA ALA A 81 -5.04 -0.82 -5.98
C ALA A 81 -5.76 -1.29 -7.26
N VAL A 82 -5.06 -2.05 -8.09
CA VAL A 82 -5.58 -2.60 -9.35
C VAL A 82 -5.26 -4.08 -9.41
N GLN A 83 -6.24 -4.87 -9.81
CA GLN A 83 -6.10 -6.31 -10.03
C GLN A 83 -6.77 -6.68 -11.36
N LEU A 84 -6.11 -7.51 -12.17
CA LEU A 84 -6.75 -8.16 -13.30
C LEU A 84 -7.60 -9.32 -12.78
N ILE A 85 -8.88 -9.33 -13.14
CA ILE A 85 -9.83 -10.40 -12.81
C ILE A 85 -10.16 -11.19 -14.09
N SER A 86 -11.14 -12.11 -14.02
CA SER A 86 -11.57 -12.86 -15.21
C SER A 86 -12.03 -11.95 -16.35
N ASP A 87 -11.98 -12.47 -17.58
CA ASP A 87 -12.47 -11.81 -18.80
C ASP A 87 -11.75 -10.48 -19.12
N ASP A 88 -10.45 -10.41 -18.81
CA ASP A 88 -9.59 -9.24 -19.01
C ASP A 88 -10.13 -7.94 -18.36
N GLN A 89 -10.99 -8.08 -17.34
CA GLN A 89 -11.52 -6.95 -16.60
C GLN A 89 -10.56 -6.50 -15.51
N MET A 90 -10.57 -5.20 -15.21
CA MET A 90 -9.81 -4.63 -14.09
C MET A 90 -10.72 -4.36 -12.91
N HIS A 91 -10.35 -4.88 -11.75
CA HIS A 91 -10.91 -4.48 -10.47
C HIS A 91 -10.04 -3.37 -9.87
N ILE A 92 -10.66 -2.21 -9.60
CA ILE A 92 -9.98 -1.02 -9.09
C ILE A 92 -10.55 -0.68 -7.70
N VAL A 93 -9.66 -0.50 -6.73
CA VAL A 93 -9.99 -0.05 -5.38
C VAL A 93 -9.35 1.32 -5.16
N ALA A 94 -10.17 2.38 -5.16
CA ALA A 94 -9.74 3.78 -5.02
C ALA A 94 -10.60 4.51 -3.97
N PRO A 95 -10.45 4.18 -2.67
CA PRO A 95 -11.32 4.69 -1.60
C PRO A 95 -11.28 6.20 -1.41
N LEU A 96 -10.24 6.87 -1.91
CA LEU A 96 -10.08 8.33 -1.86
C LEU A 96 -10.34 9.00 -3.22
N GLY A 97 -10.88 8.25 -4.19
CA GLY A 97 -11.05 8.67 -5.58
C GLY A 97 -9.76 8.61 -6.40
N LEU A 98 -9.88 8.90 -7.70
CA LEU A 98 -8.76 8.88 -8.66
C LEU A 98 -8.29 10.28 -9.07
N GLN A 99 -8.96 11.34 -8.59
CA GLN A 99 -8.71 12.71 -9.05
C GLN A 99 -7.27 13.14 -8.81
N ASP A 100 -6.75 12.97 -7.60
CA ASP A 100 -5.39 13.37 -7.25
C ASP A 100 -4.34 12.57 -8.05
N LEU A 101 -4.61 11.30 -8.37
CA LEU A 101 -3.74 10.50 -9.25
C LEU A 101 -3.71 11.06 -10.68
N PHE A 102 -4.88 11.34 -11.27
CA PHE A 102 -4.97 11.81 -12.66
C PHE A 102 -4.52 13.26 -12.85
N GLU A 103 -4.74 14.11 -11.86
CA GLU A 103 -4.28 15.50 -11.87
C GLU A 103 -2.83 15.67 -11.43
N LEU A 104 -2.12 14.57 -11.13
CA LEU A 104 -0.74 14.59 -10.64
C LEU A 104 -0.59 15.43 -9.36
N LYS A 105 -1.53 15.27 -8.43
CA LYS A 105 -1.52 15.94 -7.13
C LYS A 105 -1.06 15.01 -6.03
N LEU A 106 -0.03 15.41 -5.31
CA LEU A 106 0.46 14.74 -4.12
C LEU A 106 -0.13 15.42 -2.87
N ARG A 107 -1.17 14.82 -2.31
CA ARG A 107 -1.86 15.29 -1.09
C ARG A 107 -1.59 14.35 0.08
N TRP A 108 -1.36 14.91 1.25
CA TRP A 108 -1.24 14.14 2.50
C TRP A 108 -2.61 13.55 2.91
N ASN A 109 -2.62 12.27 3.26
CA ASN A 109 -3.75 11.61 3.90
C ASN A 109 -3.53 11.53 5.42
N SER A 110 -4.38 12.23 6.18
CA SER A 110 -4.30 12.29 7.64
C SER A 110 -4.88 11.07 8.36
N LYS A 111 -5.42 10.07 7.64
CA LYS A 111 -6.09 8.90 8.24
C LYS A 111 -5.18 8.08 9.16
N MET A 112 -3.89 7.95 8.86
CA MET A 112 -2.99 7.06 9.60
C MET A 112 -1.64 7.67 9.97
N VAL A 113 -1.00 8.36 9.03
CA VAL A 113 0.35 8.89 9.26
C VAL A 113 0.31 10.36 9.67
N ALA A 114 1.17 10.73 10.62
CA ALA A 114 1.41 12.12 10.92
C ALA A 114 2.04 12.85 9.73
N HIS A 115 1.76 14.15 9.61
CA HIS A 115 2.23 14.97 8.49
C HIS A 115 3.77 14.95 8.32
N HIS A 116 4.54 14.87 9.42
CA HIS A 116 6.01 14.79 9.33
C HIS A 116 6.50 13.51 8.65
N VAL A 117 5.76 12.40 8.77
CA VAL A 117 6.09 11.13 8.07
C VAL A 117 5.87 11.29 6.56
N PHE A 118 4.82 11.99 6.15
CA PHE A 118 4.60 12.34 4.75
C PHE A 118 5.75 13.20 4.19
N LEU A 119 6.16 14.25 4.93
CA LEU A 119 7.29 15.10 4.52
C LEU A 119 8.60 14.31 4.41
N GLN A 120 8.86 13.39 5.35
CA GLN A 120 10.02 12.51 5.28
C GLN A 120 10.00 11.63 4.03
N ARG A 121 8.83 11.07 3.67
CA ARG A 121 8.67 10.24 2.47
C ARG A 121 8.90 11.05 1.20
N LEU A 122 8.37 12.28 1.14
CA LEU A 122 8.61 13.20 0.01
C LEU A 122 10.12 13.40 -0.21
N GLN A 123 10.87 13.65 0.87
CA GLN A 123 12.33 13.79 0.82
C GLN A 123 13.05 12.48 0.45
N GLN A 124 12.60 11.34 0.93
CA GLN A 124 13.27 10.06 0.64
C GLN A 124 13.02 9.58 -0.79
N LYS A 125 11.80 9.77 -1.29
CA LYS A 125 11.36 9.20 -2.57
C LYS A 125 11.69 10.08 -3.77
N GLN A 126 12.00 11.36 -3.55
CA GLN A 126 12.42 12.30 -4.59
C GLN A 126 11.44 12.34 -5.78
N TRP A 127 10.15 12.21 -5.50
CA TRP A 127 9.09 12.10 -6.50
C TRP A 127 9.04 13.27 -7.48
N LEU A 128 9.29 14.49 -7.00
CA LEU A 128 9.33 15.69 -7.84
C LEU A 128 10.47 15.66 -8.88
N ASN A 129 11.54 14.91 -8.64
CA ASN A 129 12.64 14.75 -9.61
C ASN A 129 12.27 13.73 -10.70
N ILE A 130 11.43 12.77 -10.37
CA ILE A 130 11.00 11.69 -11.28
C ILE A 130 9.81 12.19 -12.13
N TRP A 131 8.88 12.91 -11.51
CA TRP A 131 7.65 13.39 -12.14
C TRP A 131 7.58 14.92 -12.08
N ASN A 132 8.10 15.55 -13.13
CA ASN A 132 8.22 17.01 -13.25
C ASN A 132 6.89 17.80 -13.21
N ARG A 133 5.76 17.11 -13.43
CA ARG A 133 4.41 17.69 -13.39
C ARG A 133 3.67 17.41 -12.08
N LEU A 134 4.29 16.72 -11.12
CA LEU A 134 3.67 16.42 -9.84
C LEU A 134 3.61 17.69 -8.97
N GLU A 135 2.43 18.01 -8.46
CA GLU A 135 2.17 19.17 -7.61
C GLU A 135 1.85 18.74 -6.19
N ILE A 136 2.49 19.36 -5.20
CA ILE A 136 2.13 19.13 -3.79
C ILE A 136 0.95 20.02 -3.45
N VAL A 137 -0.12 19.43 -2.91
CA VAL A 137 -1.33 20.15 -2.50
C VAL A 137 -1.63 19.90 -1.02
N GLN A 138 -2.28 20.89 -0.38
CA GLN A 138 -2.77 20.81 0.99
C GLN A 138 -4.08 20.03 1.06
#